data_AF-A0A421EQG2-F1
#
_entry.id   AF-A0A421EQG2-F1
#
_cell.length_a   1.000
_cell.length_b   1.000
_cell.length_c   1.000
_cell.angle_alpha   90.00
_cell.angle_beta   90.00
_cell.angle_gamma   90.00
#
_symmetry.space_group_name_H-M   'P 1'
#
loop_
_entity.id
_entity.type
_entity.pdbx_description
1 polymer ?
#
loop_
_entity_poly.entity_id
_entity_poly.type
_entity_poly.pdbx_seq_one_letter_code
_entity_poly.pdbx_strand_id
1 'polypeptide(L)'
;MVSLRPLAALPVVGVVADGRTYRRLLYLLIAVPLWFVYSGFVTFALAFGIVFSVVLVGVGILIAAVVASRIAAGLERWLANRLLGTDLVAADDLPAAADGGSSGAVATVRAYLSAPSTWRGLGFVSLKFWVTVLAFAPLAVLARSLALVAAPIRYPYAPQFGEVNGEPAVWAIDTAPEAALAAGVGVVGLLVGLHLTNLIAGGARLMAVALLGESDESDDGDDADRVTVERDGDRETTDDRDGSDERGADSDDEPDADGFEFDGEPADPDGDPADRG
;
A
#
# COMPACT_ATOMS: atom_id res chain seq x y z
N MET A 1 -24.38 26.50 -32.17
CA MET A 1 -23.06 26.01 -31.76
C MET A 1 -23.28 24.95 -30.70
N VAL A 2 -23.14 23.68 -31.05
CA VAL A 2 -23.35 22.57 -30.11
C VAL A 2 -22.12 22.53 -29.20
N SER A 3 -22.31 22.84 -27.92
CA SER A 3 -21.29 22.68 -26.90
C SER A 3 -20.99 21.19 -26.76
N LEU A 4 -19.93 20.71 -27.42
CA LEU A 4 -19.39 19.39 -27.17
C LEU A 4 -18.89 19.40 -25.72
N ARG A 5 -19.71 18.92 -24.78
CA ARG A 5 -19.21 18.55 -23.46
C ARG A 5 -18.00 17.64 -23.70
N PRO A 6 -16.83 17.93 -23.12
CA PRO A 6 -15.65 17.11 -23.36
C PRO A 6 -16.03 15.68 -23.00
N LEU A 7 -15.90 14.75 -23.95
CA LEU A 7 -16.28 13.34 -23.74
C LEU A 7 -15.55 12.73 -22.53
N ALA A 8 -14.43 13.34 -22.11
CA ALA A 8 -13.72 13.08 -20.87
C ALA A 8 -14.55 13.30 -19.58
N ALA A 9 -15.63 14.08 -19.63
CA ALA A 9 -16.55 14.29 -18.50
C ALA A 9 -17.51 13.11 -18.28
N LEU A 10 -17.62 12.18 -19.24
CA LEU A 10 -18.38 10.95 -19.05
C LEU A 10 -17.52 9.96 -18.26
N PRO A 11 -17.96 9.43 -17.11
CA PRO A 11 -17.14 8.60 -16.24
C PRO A 11 -16.60 7.35 -16.94
N VAL A 12 -17.36 6.81 -17.90
CA VAL A 12 -16.97 5.62 -18.68
C VAL A 12 -15.83 5.90 -19.66
N VAL A 13 -15.77 7.10 -20.26
CA VAL A 13 -14.73 7.45 -21.25
C VAL A 13 -13.57 8.19 -20.58
N GLY A 14 -13.83 8.92 -19.50
CA GLY A 14 -12.85 9.67 -18.72
C GLY A 14 -11.71 8.80 -18.17
N VAL A 15 -11.97 7.52 -17.94
CA VAL A 15 -10.96 6.52 -17.52
C VAL A 15 -9.79 6.43 -18.51
N VAL A 16 -10.02 6.66 -19.81
CA VAL A 16 -8.97 6.68 -20.84
C VAL A 16 -8.13 7.95 -20.77
N ALA A 17 -8.71 9.08 -20.36
CA ALA A 17 -8.00 10.34 -20.25
C ALA A 17 -7.31 10.53 -18.88
N ASP A 18 -7.70 9.74 -17.87
CA ASP A 18 -7.15 9.84 -16.52
C ASP A 18 -5.77 9.16 -16.41
N GLY A 19 -4.75 9.98 -16.13
CA GLY A 19 -3.39 9.51 -15.85
C GLY A 19 -3.28 8.50 -14.71
N ARG A 20 -4.22 8.50 -13.75
CA ARG A 20 -4.25 7.54 -12.64
C ARG A 20 -4.53 6.11 -13.12
N THR A 21 -5.35 5.93 -14.16
CA THR A 21 -5.63 4.61 -14.75
C THR A 21 -4.34 3.96 -15.26
N TYR A 22 -3.48 4.73 -15.92
CA TYR A 22 -2.22 4.21 -16.46
C TYR A 22 -1.21 3.87 -15.37
N ARG A 23 -1.16 4.64 -14.26
CA ARG A 23 -0.34 4.28 -13.10
C ARG A 23 -0.83 2.99 -12.44
N ARG A 24 -2.14 2.83 -12.31
CA ARG A 24 -2.77 1.60 -11.81
C ARG A 24 -2.51 0.39 -12.72
N LEU A 25 -2.58 0.59 -14.04
CA LEU A 25 -2.20 -0.42 -15.02
C LEU A 25 -0.73 -0.82 -14.87
N LEU A 26 0.15 0.16 -14.74
CA LEU A 26 1.58 -0.07 -14.53
C LEU A 26 1.82 -0.84 -13.22
N TYR A 27 1.07 -0.55 -12.15
CA TYR A 27 1.16 -1.28 -10.89
C TYR A 27 0.83 -2.76 -11.10
N LEU A 28 -0.27 -3.06 -11.80
CA LEU A 28 -0.63 -4.45 -12.10
C LEU A 28 0.38 -5.14 -13.01
N LEU A 29 0.94 -4.42 -14.00
CA LEU A 29 1.97 -4.95 -14.90
C LEU A 29 3.26 -5.31 -14.14
N ILE A 30 3.68 -4.49 -13.17
CA ILE A 30 4.84 -4.75 -12.31
C ILE A 30 4.52 -5.82 -11.26
N ALA A 31 3.28 -5.90 -10.78
CA ALA A 31 2.87 -6.88 -9.79
C ALA A 31 3.08 -8.32 -10.30
N VAL A 32 2.81 -8.59 -11.58
CA VAL A 32 2.97 -9.94 -12.18
C VAL A 32 4.40 -10.48 -12.05
N PRO A 33 5.45 -9.82 -12.58
CA PRO A 33 6.83 -10.31 -12.42
C PRO A 33 7.28 -10.31 -10.96
N LEU A 34 6.86 -9.33 -10.17
CA LEU A 34 7.22 -9.22 -8.77
C LEU A 34 6.69 -10.39 -7.94
N TRP A 35 5.48 -10.87 -8.25
CA TRP A 35 4.94 -12.08 -7.66
C TRP A 35 5.85 -13.29 -7.86
N PHE A 36 6.37 -13.53 -9.07
CA PHE A 36 7.29 -14.65 -9.32
C PHE A 36 8.57 -14.54 -8.49
N VAL A 37 9.11 -13.32 -8.34
CA VAL A 37 10.28 -13.05 -7.51
C VAL A 37 9.99 -13.39 -6.05
N TYR A 38 8.88 -12.88 -5.50
CA TYR A 38 8.50 -13.12 -4.11
C TYR A 38 8.20 -14.58 -3.84
N SER A 39 7.40 -15.23 -4.67
CA SER A 39 7.05 -16.64 -4.50
C SER A 39 8.28 -17.53 -4.62
N GLY A 40 9.18 -17.25 -5.58
CA GLY A 40 10.42 -18.00 -5.75
C GLY A 40 11.33 -17.87 -4.53
N PHE A 41 11.53 -16.64 -4.05
CA PHE A 41 12.34 -16.37 -2.86
C PHE A 41 11.76 -17.03 -1.61
N VAL A 42 10.46 -16.86 -1.33
CA VAL A 42 9.80 -17.45 -0.16
C VAL A 42 9.86 -18.97 -0.21
N THR A 43 9.54 -19.57 -1.35
CA THR A 43 9.57 -21.03 -1.52
C THR A 43 10.98 -21.58 -1.32
N PHE A 44 11.98 -20.92 -1.92
CA PHE A 44 13.40 -21.28 -1.73
C PHE A 44 13.79 -21.17 -0.26
N ALA A 45 13.54 -20.04 0.36
CA ALA A 45 13.93 -19.79 1.73
C ALA A 45 13.26 -20.75 2.72
N LEU A 46 11.98 -21.07 2.54
CA LEU A 46 11.28 -22.04 3.39
C LEU A 46 11.79 -23.46 3.16
N ALA A 47 11.87 -23.91 1.90
CA ALA A 47 12.28 -25.27 1.59
C ALA A 47 13.72 -25.55 2.06
N PHE A 48 14.66 -24.70 1.66
CA PHE A 48 16.06 -24.85 2.04
C PHE A 48 16.26 -24.50 3.51
N GLY A 49 15.60 -23.46 4.02
CA GLY A 49 15.68 -23.07 5.43
C GLY A 49 15.24 -24.18 6.38
N ILE A 50 14.15 -24.88 6.07
CA ILE A 50 13.67 -26.00 6.89
C ILE A 50 14.60 -27.21 6.74
N VAL A 51 14.95 -27.61 5.51
CA VAL A 51 15.79 -28.80 5.28
C VAL A 51 17.18 -28.65 5.89
N PHE A 52 17.82 -27.48 5.74
CA PHE A 52 19.16 -27.22 6.28
C PHE A 52 19.14 -26.73 7.73
N SER A 53 17.97 -26.63 8.38
CA SER A 53 17.88 -26.18 9.78
C SER A 53 18.61 -27.12 10.74
N VAL A 54 18.66 -28.42 10.40
CA VAL A 54 19.38 -29.47 11.16
C VAL A 54 20.87 -29.16 11.33
N VAL A 55 21.48 -28.46 10.36
CA VAL A 55 22.92 -28.11 10.38
C VAL A 55 23.13 -26.63 10.75
N LEU A 56 22.13 -25.98 11.35
CA LEU A 56 22.09 -24.55 11.69
C LEU A 56 22.13 -23.57 10.49
N VAL A 57 22.66 -23.98 9.34
CA VAL A 57 22.69 -23.20 8.10
C VAL A 57 21.29 -22.74 7.68
N GLY A 58 20.29 -23.62 7.78
CA GLY A 58 18.91 -23.29 7.42
C GLY A 58 18.29 -22.23 8.33
N VAL A 59 18.69 -22.15 9.60
CA VAL A 59 18.25 -21.08 10.50
C VAL A 59 18.74 -19.72 9.99
N GLY A 60 19.99 -19.63 9.51
CA GLY A 60 20.51 -18.42 8.87
C GLY A 60 19.72 -18.01 7.63
N ILE A 61 19.34 -18.98 6.78
CA ILE A 61 18.49 -18.75 5.60
C ILE A 61 17.12 -18.19 6.01
N LEU A 62 16.50 -18.75 7.04
CA LEU A 62 15.19 -18.29 7.52
C LEU A 62 15.28 -16.87 8.11
N ILE A 63 16.34 -16.53 8.85
CA ILE A 63 16.57 -15.17 9.34
C ILE A 63 16.73 -14.20 8.17
N ALA A 64 17.54 -14.56 7.16
CA ALA A 64 17.70 -13.76 5.95
C ALA A 64 16.36 -13.59 5.21
N ALA A 65 15.49 -14.60 5.22
CA ALA A 65 14.14 -14.53 4.65
C ALA A 65 13.25 -13.50 5.36
N VAL A 66 13.30 -13.46 6.69
CA VAL A 66 12.57 -12.46 7.50
C VAL A 66 13.06 -11.05 7.16
N VAL A 67 14.37 -10.83 7.10
CA VAL A 67 14.95 -9.52 6.72
C VAL A 67 14.54 -9.13 5.29
N ALA A 68 14.67 -10.05 4.33
CA ALA A 68 14.28 -9.81 2.95
C ALA A 68 12.78 -9.49 2.81
N SER A 69 11.91 -10.12 3.61
CA SER A 69 10.47 -9.83 3.62
C SER A 69 10.17 -8.38 4.02
N ARG A 70 10.99 -7.77 4.89
CA ARG A 70 10.86 -6.35 5.26
C ARG A 70 11.24 -5.43 4.11
N ILE A 71 12.30 -5.77 3.38
CA ILE A 71 12.71 -5.03 2.17
C ILE A 71 11.60 -5.12 1.12
N ALA A 72 11.01 -6.31 0.92
CA ALA A 72 9.87 -6.50 0.02
C ALA A 72 8.67 -5.65 0.44
N ALA A 73 8.31 -5.64 1.73
CA ALA A 73 7.25 -4.77 2.24
C ALA A 73 7.54 -3.28 2.03
N GLY A 74 8.81 -2.85 2.16
CA GLY A 74 9.24 -1.48 1.84
C GLY A 74 9.07 -1.14 0.35
N LEU A 75 9.47 -2.05 -0.54
CA LEU A 75 9.27 -1.89 -1.98
C LEU A 75 7.77 -1.79 -2.34
N GLU A 76 6.93 -2.58 -1.68
CA GLU A 76 5.48 -2.55 -1.89
C GLU A 76 4.83 -1.25 -1.43
N ARG A 77 5.26 -0.69 -0.29
CA ARG A 77 4.86 0.66 0.13
C ARG A 77 5.28 1.70 -0.90
N TRP A 78 6.51 1.63 -1.38
CA TRP A 78 7.01 2.55 -2.40
C TRP A 78 6.19 2.48 -3.70
N LEU A 79 5.88 1.27 -4.16
CA LEU A 79 5.02 1.04 -5.33
C LEU A 79 3.61 1.60 -5.11
N ALA A 80 3.01 1.34 -3.94
CA ALA A 80 1.70 1.84 -3.59
C ALA A 80 1.68 3.38 -3.57
N ASN A 81 2.68 4.00 -2.94
CA ASN A 81 2.72 5.45 -2.85
C ASN A 81 2.87 6.11 -4.22
N ARG A 82 3.78 5.56 -5.05
CA ARG A 82 4.07 6.12 -6.38
C ARG A 82 2.95 5.88 -7.40
N LEU A 83 2.32 4.70 -7.40
CA LEU A 83 1.41 4.28 -8.47
C LEU A 83 -0.07 4.23 -8.05
N LEU A 84 -0.37 4.01 -6.78
CA LEU A 84 -1.73 3.92 -6.25
C LEU A 84 -2.19 5.18 -5.52
N GLY A 85 -1.29 6.13 -5.23
CA GLY A 85 -1.61 7.37 -4.53
C GLY A 85 -1.96 7.10 -3.07
N THR A 86 -1.00 6.50 -2.36
CA THR A 86 -1.03 6.32 -0.91
C THR A 86 0.15 7.04 -0.29
N ASP A 87 0.09 7.27 1.01
CA ASP A 87 1.17 7.91 1.77
C ASP A 87 1.49 7.01 2.97
N LEU A 88 2.00 5.81 2.65
CA LEU A 88 2.33 4.79 3.64
C LEU A 88 3.76 4.98 4.16
N VAL A 89 3.91 5.04 5.48
CA VAL A 89 5.19 5.07 6.18
C VAL A 89 5.60 3.67 6.65
N ALA A 90 6.89 3.47 6.90
CA ALA A 90 7.39 2.22 7.49
C ALA A 90 6.95 2.11 8.96
N ALA A 91 6.49 0.94 9.37
CA ALA A 91 6.12 0.68 10.76
C ALA A 91 7.38 0.71 11.67
N ASP A 92 7.28 1.42 12.79
CA ASP A 92 8.37 1.59 13.78
C ASP A 92 8.14 0.74 15.04
N ASP A 93 7.81 -0.55 14.84
CA ASP A 93 7.41 -1.48 15.91
C ASP A 93 8.53 -2.43 16.36
N LEU A 94 9.78 -2.16 15.95
CA LEU A 94 10.95 -2.96 16.31
C LEU A 94 11.81 -2.20 17.33
N PRO A 95 12.15 -2.81 18.48
CA PRO A 95 13.09 -2.20 19.41
C PRO A 95 14.46 -2.06 18.74
N ALA A 96 15.14 -0.93 18.98
CA ALA A 96 16.51 -0.70 18.53
C ALA A 96 17.37 -1.92 18.90
N ALA A 97 18.16 -2.41 17.95
CA ALA A 97 18.92 -3.65 18.10
C ALA A 97 19.72 -3.63 19.42
N ALA A 98 19.45 -4.57 20.31
CA ALA A 98 20.18 -4.69 21.56
C ALA A 98 21.62 -5.13 21.26
N ASP A 99 22.59 -4.28 21.59
CA ASP A 99 24.02 -4.57 21.50
C ASP A 99 24.39 -5.66 22.51
N GLY A 100 24.35 -6.93 22.11
CA GLY A 100 24.79 -8.01 23.01
C GLY A 100 24.63 -9.45 22.53
N GLY A 101 25.67 -10.01 21.90
CA GLY A 101 25.98 -11.45 21.84
C GLY A 101 24.93 -12.41 21.26
N SER A 102 25.18 -13.73 21.39
CA SER A 102 24.30 -14.80 20.88
C SER A 102 22.91 -14.84 21.53
N SER A 103 22.77 -14.32 22.75
CA SER A 103 21.45 -14.07 23.37
C SER A 103 20.69 -12.95 22.64
N GLY A 104 21.39 -11.98 22.07
CA GLY A 104 20.83 -10.93 21.21
C GLY A 104 20.23 -11.48 19.92
N ALA A 105 20.84 -12.47 19.27
CA ALA A 105 20.29 -13.03 18.02
C ALA A 105 18.93 -13.71 18.21
N VAL A 106 18.78 -14.53 19.26
CA VAL A 106 17.50 -15.18 19.59
C VAL A 106 16.47 -14.15 20.06
N ALA A 107 16.90 -13.15 20.85
CA ALA A 107 16.04 -12.05 21.28
C ALA A 107 15.54 -11.21 20.08
N THR A 108 16.39 -10.94 19.09
CA THR A 108 16.04 -10.24 17.85
C THR A 108 15.04 -11.06 17.03
N VAL A 109 15.28 -12.36 16.80
CA VAL A 109 14.32 -13.21 16.09
C VAL A 109 12.97 -13.23 16.82
N ARG A 110 12.97 -13.36 18.15
CA ARG A 110 11.75 -13.31 18.96
C ARG A 110 11.04 -11.96 18.85
N ALA A 111 11.78 -10.84 18.86
CA ALA A 111 11.22 -9.51 18.68
C ALA A 111 10.56 -9.37 17.30
N TYR A 112 11.23 -9.83 16.25
CA TYR A 112 10.68 -9.85 14.89
C TYR A 112 9.40 -10.69 14.77
N LEU A 113 9.36 -11.88 15.37
CA LEU A 113 8.17 -12.75 15.35
C LEU A 113 7.03 -12.23 16.21
N SER A 114 7.33 -11.44 17.24
CA SER A 114 6.34 -10.83 18.14
C SER A 114 5.79 -9.52 17.57
N ALA A 115 6.51 -8.86 16.67
CA ALA A 115 6.11 -7.63 16.01
C ALA A 115 4.87 -7.85 15.11
N PRO A 116 3.75 -7.15 15.35
CA PRO A 116 2.54 -7.27 14.52
C PRO A 116 2.78 -6.95 13.04
N SER A 117 3.71 -6.04 12.72
CA SER A 117 4.03 -5.68 11.33
C SER A 117 4.59 -6.84 10.51
N THR A 118 5.27 -7.81 11.13
CA THR A 118 5.75 -9.02 10.44
C THR A 118 4.58 -9.84 9.91
N TRP A 119 3.54 -10.04 10.73
CA TRP A 119 2.35 -10.81 10.35
C TRP A 119 1.48 -10.06 9.36
N ARG A 120 1.35 -8.73 9.48
CA ARG A 120 0.64 -7.92 8.48
C ARG A 120 1.36 -7.92 7.13
N GLY A 121 2.69 -7.83 7.13
CA GLY A 121 3.51 -7.96 5.92
C GLY A 121 3.35 -9.33 5.26
N LEU A 122 3.32 -10.40 6.06
CA LEU A 122 3.06 -11.75 5.54
C LEU A 122 1.65 -11.87 4.96
N GLY A 123 0.63 -11.37 5.67
CA GLY A 123 -0.74 -11.30 5.18
C GLY A 123 -0.87 -10.51 3.87
N PHE A 124 -0.13 -9.41 3.73
CA PHE A 124 -0.06 -8.64 2.49
C PHE A 124 0.52 -9.47 1.35
N VAL A 125 1.66 -10.15 1.57
CA VAL A 125 2.29 -11.01 0.55
C VAL A 125 1.35 -12.16 0.15
N SER A 126 0.67 -12.78 1.11
CA SER A 126 -0.32 -13.83 0.83
C SER A 126 -1.50 -13.32 0.00
N LEU A 127 -2.02 -12.12 0.31
CA LEU A 127 -3.15 -11.56 -0.43
C LEU A 127 -2.73 -10.97 -1.79
N LYS A 128 -1.46 -10.55 -1.93
CA LYS A 128 -0.87 -10.10 -3.20
C LYS A 128 -0.93 -11.17 -4.28
N PHE A 129 -0.84 -12.45 -3.92
CA PHE A 129 -1.07 -13.57 -4.85
C PHE A 129 -2.41 -13.42 -5.59
N TRP A 130 -3.50 -13.18 -4.86
CA TRP A 130 -4.81 -13.07 -5.46
C TRP A 130 -4.93 -11.83 -6.34
N VAL A 131 -4.32 -10.71 -5.93
CA VAL A 131 -4.24 -9.50 -6.76
C VAL A 131 -3.52 -9.79 -8.08
N THR A 132 -2.41 -10.54 -8.05
CA THR A 132 -1.64 -10.84 -9.27
C THR A 132 -2.34 -11.83 -10.18
N VAL A 133 -3.03 -12.82 -9.62
CA VAL A 133 -3.92 -13.71 -10.38
C VAL A 133 -5.03 -12.92 -11.06
N LEU A 134 -5.71 -12.03 -10.32
CA LEU A 134 -6.76 -11.18 -10.88
C LEU A 134 -6.24 -10.22 -11.94
N ALA A 135 -4.98 -9.76 -11.85
CA ALA A 135 -4.36 -8.87 -12.82
C ALA A 135 -4.25 -9.47 -14.24
N PHE A 136 -4.24 -10.80 -14.39
CA PHE A 136 -4.25 -11.43 -15.71
C PHE A 136 -5.53 -11.13 -16.49
N ALA A 137 -6.67 -10.97 -15.82
CA ALA A 137 -7.95 -10.71 -16.49
C ALA A 137 -7.97 -9.38 -17.26
N PRO A 138 -7.73 -8.19 -16.65
CA PRO A 138 -7.67 -6.94 -17.40
C PRO A 138 -6.55 -6.95 -18.44
N LEU A 139 -5.37 -7.53 -18.14
CA LEU A 139 -4.27 -7.58 -19.10
C LEU A 139 -4.62 -8.41 -20.35
N ALA A 140 -5.26 -9.57 -20.17
CA ALA A 140 -5.72 -10.41 -21.27
C ALA A 140 -6.82 -9.71 -22.10
N VAL A 141 -7.78 -9.06 -21.42
CA VAL A 141 -8.83 -8.28 -22.08
C VAL A 141 -8.21 -7.14 -22.90
N LEU A 142 -7.30 -6.35 -22.32
CA LEU A 142 -6.62 -5.25 -23.01
C LEU A 142 -5.81 -5.74 -24.21
N ALA A 143 -5.04 -6.83 -24.06
CA ALA A 143 -4.25 -7.39 -25.14
C ALA A 143 -5.12 -7.85 -26.33
N ARG A 144 -6.22 -8.58 -26.05
CA ARG A 144 -7.17 -9.01 -27.09
C ARG A 144 -7.90 -7.84 -27.72
N SER A 145 -8.28 -6.85 -26.92
CA SER A 145 -8.99 -5.66 -27.38
C SER A 145 -8.11 -4.80 -28.29
N LEU A 146 -6.83 -4.62 -27.95
CA LEU A 146 -5.88 -3.89 -28.79
C LEU A 146 -5.69 -4.57 -30.16
N ALA A 147 -5.66 -5.90 -30.18
CA ALA A 147 -5.65 -6.65 -31.43
C ALA A 147 -6.91 -6.38 -32.28
N LEU A 148 -8.10 -6.36 -31.66
CA LEU A 148 -9.35 -6.08 -32.38
C LEU A 148 -9.45 -4.63 -32.88
N VAL A 149 -8.96 -3.66 -32.12
CA VAL A 149 -8.88 -2.26 -32.58
C VAL A 149 -8.02 -2.13 -33.85
N ALA A 150 -6.97 -2.95 -33.96
CA ALA A 150 -6.12 -3.02 -35.15
C ALA A 150 -6.71 -3.86 -36.31
N ALA A 151 -7.96 -4.33 -36.22
CA ALA A 151 -8.59 -5.16 -37.25
C ALA A 151 -8.64 -4.48 -38.64
N PRO A 152 -9.00 -3.18 -38.78
CA PRO A 152 -9.09 -2.52 -40.10
C PRO A 152 -7.77 -2.47 -40.87
N ILE A 153 -6.64 -2.61 -40.17
CA ILE A 153 -5.30 -2.58 -40.77
C ILE A 153 -4.82 -3.98 -41.16
N ARG A 154 -5.35 -5.02 -40.50
CA ARG A 154 -4.81 -6.40 -40.56
C ARG A 154 -5.74 -7.41 -41.24
N TYR A 155 -6.95 -7.01 -41.62
CA TYR A 155 -7.86 -7.89 -42.35
C TYR A 155 -7.31 -8.25 -43.74
N PRO A 156 -7.53 -9.49 -44.23
CA PRO A 156 -8.31 -10.57 -43.62
C PRO A 156 -7.53 -11.39 -42.58
N TYR A 157 -8.19 -11.79 -41.49
CA TYR A 157 -7.62 -12.71 -40.49
C TYR A 157 -8.72 -13.32 -39.59
N ALA A 158 -8.39 -14.39 -38.87
CA ALA A 158 -9.34 -15.15 -38.05
C ALA A 158 -8.84 -15.29 -36.58
N PRO A 159 -9.12 -14.31 -35.70
CA PRO A 159 -8.74 -14.39 -34.29
C PRO A 159 -9.45 -15.53 -33.55
N GLN A 160 -8.70 -16.23 -32.68
CA GLN A 160 -9.20 -17.26 -31.77
C GLN A 160 -9.41 -16.68 -30.36
N PHE A 161 -10.54 -16.97 -29.74
CA PHE A 161 -10.91 -16.47 -28.41
C PHE A 161 -10.87 -17.52 -27.29
N GLY A 162 -10.62 -18.78 -27.65
CA GLY A 162 -10.57 -19.93 -26.76
C GLY A 162 -11.18 -21.15 -27.44
N GLU A 163 -11.63 -22.09 -26.63
CA GLU A 163 -12.36 -23.29 -27.08
C GLU A 163 -13.75 -23.32 -26.45
N VAL A 164 -14.75 -23.72 -27.23
CA VAL A 164 -16.12 -23.97 -26.78
C VAL A 164 -16.46 -25.39 -27.21
N ASN A 165 -16.72 -26.27 -26.24
CA ASN A 165 -16.94 -27.71 -26.50
C ASN A 165 -15.78 -28.41 -27.23
N GLY A 166 -14.53 -27.98 -26.98
CA GLY A 166 -13.34 -28.53 -27.63
C GLY A 166 -13.08 -27.99 -29.04
N GLU A 167 -13.93 -27.09 -29.54
CA GLU A 167 -13.75 -26.44 -30.83
C GLU A 167 -13.23 -25.00 -30.66
N PRO A 168 -12.23 -24.58 -31.45
CA PRO A 168 -11.76 -23.20 -31.48
C PRO A 168 -12.91 -22.21 -31.72
N ALA A 169 -13.14 -21.31 -30.76
CA ALA A 169 -14.03 -20.17 -30.95
C ALA A 169 -13.30 -19.12 -31.79
N VAL A 170 -13.56 -19.10 -33.10
CA VAL A 170 -12.89 -18.23 -34.07
C VAL A 170 -13.91 -17.27 -34.66
N TRP A 171 -13.50 -16.01 -34.86
CA TRP A 171 -14.27 -15.03 -35.64
C TRP A 171 -13.51 -14.74 -36.93
N ALA A 172 -13.98 -15.20 -38.08
CA ALA A 172 -13.38 -14.81 -39.36
C ALA A 172 -13.73 -13.35 -39.67
N ILE A 173 -12.72 -12.52 -39.93
CA ILE A 173 -12.85 -11.11 -40.31
C ILE A 173 -12.33 -10.99 -41.74
N ASP A 174 -13.23 -11.07 -42.70
CA ASP A 174 -12.89 -11.13 -44.13
C ASP A 174 -13.28 -9.86 -44.88
N THR A 175 -14.19 -9.07 -44.30
CA THR A 175 -14.74 -7.87 -44.93
C THR A 175 -14.47 -6.59 -44.15
N ALA A 176 -14.46 -5.45 -44.84
CA ALA A 176 -14.27 -4.15 -44.20
C ALA A 176 -15.34 -3.82 -43.13
N PRO A 177 -16.65 -4.13 -43.33
CA PRO A 177 -17.65 -3.95 -42.28
C PRO A 177 -17.39 -4.83 -41.04
N GLU A 178 -16.98 -6.08 -41.22
CA GLU A 178 -16.60 -6.96 -40.09
C GLU A 178 -15.38 -6.41 -39.36
N ALA A 179 -14.38 -5.89 -40.07
CA ALA A 179 -13.21 -5.27 -39.47
C ALA A 179 -13.58 -4.00 -38.66
N ALA A 180 -14.55 -3.21 -39.15
CA ALA A 180 -15.09 -2.07 -38.42
C ALA A 180 -15.85 -2.50 -37.15
N LEU A 181 -16.65 -3.57 -37.23
CA LEU A 181 -17.33 -4.16 -36.07
C LEU A 181 -16.31 -4.68 -35.04
N ALA A 182 -15.28 -5.39 -35.49
CA ALA A 182 -14.20 -5.87 -34.64
C ALA A 182 -13.49 -4.71 -33.94
N ALA A 183 -13.20 -3.62 -34.65
CA ALA A 183 -12.62 -2.42 -34.05
C ALA A 183 -13.54 -1.83 -32.95
N GLY A 184 -14.84 -1.74 -33.20
CA GLY A 184 -15.83 -1.29 -32.22
C GLY A 184 -15.86 -2.17 -30.97
N VAL A 185 -15.87 -3.51 -31.13
CA VAL A 185 -15.79 -4.48 -30.02
C VAL A 185 -14.48 -4.30 -29.26
N GLY A 186 -13.36 -4.08 -29.96
CA GLY A 186 -12.06 -3.77 -29.37
C GLY A 186 -12.10 -2.51 -28.50
N VAL A 187 -12.74 -1.43 -28.96
CA VAL A 187 -12.88 -0.20 -28.16
C VAL A 187 -13.66 -0.46 -26.88
N VAL A 188 -14.78 -1.19 -26.96
CA VAL A 188 -15.56 -1.58 -25.77
C VAL A 188 -14.71 -2.42 -24.81
N GLY A 189 -13.96 -3.39 -25.34
CA GLY A 189 -13.06 -4.23 -24.56
C GLY A 189 -11.94 -3.44 -23.87
N LEU A 190 -11.38 -2.41 -24.53
CA LEU A 190 -10.41 -1.51 -23.90
C LEU A 190 -11.02 -0.78 -22.70
N LEU A 191 -12.22 -0.22 -22.85
CA LEU A 191 -12.92 0.44 -21.75
C LEU A 191 -13.14 -0.52 -20.58
N VAL A 192 -13.66 -1.71 -20.86
CA VAL A 192 -13.89 -2.76 -19.84
C VAL A 192 -12.57 -3.12 -19.14
N GLY A 193 -11.50 -3.37 -19.88
CA GLY A 193 -10.17 -3.70 -19.34
C GLY A 193 -9.58 -2.62 -18.45
N LEU A 194 -9.76 -1.34 -18.80
CA LEU A 194 -9.31 -0.22 -17.96
C LEU A 194 -10.14 -0.06 -16.68
N HIS A 195 -11.45 -0.30 -16.73
CA HIS A 195 -12.29 -0.31 -15.51
C HIS A 195 -11.92 -1.46 -14.59
N LEU A 196 -11.72 -2.67 -15.13
CA LEU A 196 -11.22 -3.83 -14.38
C LEU A 196 -9.87 -3.53 -13.72
N THR A 197 -8.96 -2.90 -14.46
CA THR A 197 -7.66 -2.43 -13.93
C THR A 197 -7.85 -1.51 -12.72
N ASN A 198 -8.71 -0.50 -12.86
CA ASN A 198 -9.00 0.45 -11.80
C ASN A 198 -9.64 -0.21 -10.57
N LEU A 199 -10.55 -1.16 -10.78
CA LEU A 199 -11.19 -1.92 -9.71
C LEU A 199 -10.16 -2.75 -8.92
N ILE A 200 -9.36 -3.55 -9.62
CA ILE A 200 -8.38 -4.45 -8.99
C ILE A 200 -7.27 -3.64 -8.30
N ALA A 201 -6.77 -2.58 -8.94
CA ALA A 201 -5.78 -1.70 -8.34
C ALA A 201 -6.34 -0.92 -7.14
N GLY A 202 -7.63 -0.57 -7.16
CA GLY A 202 -8.33 -0.03 -6.00
C GLY A 202 -8.35 -1.01 -4.81
N GLY A 203 -8.64 -2.28 -5.07
CA GLY A 203 -8.55 -3.35 -4.06
C GLY A 203 -7.12 -3.52 -3.52
N ALA A 204 -6.11 -3.49 -4.40
CA ALA A 204 -4.70 -3.55 -4.00
C ALA A 204 -4.30 -2.35 -3.13
N ARG A 205 -4.82 -1.16 -3.42
CA ARG A 205 -4.62 0.05 -2.60
C ARG A 205 -5.20 -0.14 -1.20
N LEU A 206 -6.44 -0.62 -1.09
CA LEU A 206 -7.08 -0.87 0.21
C LEU A 206 -6.31 -1.91 1.02
N MET A 207 -5.84 -2.98 0.36
CA MET A 207 -4.98 -3.99 0.96
C MET A 207 -3.66 -3.39 1.48
N ALA A 208 -3.01 -2.53 0.70
CA ALA A 208 -1.77 -1.87 1.11
C ALA A 208 -2.00 -0.95 2.32
N VAL A 209 -3.04 -0.13 2.31
CA VAL A 209 -3.40 0.74 3.44
C VAL A 209 -3.70 -0.11 4.68
N ALA A 210 -4.53 -1.14 4.56
CA ALA A 210 -4.92 -1.95 5.71
C ALA A 210 -3.77 -2.75 6.32
N LEU A 211 -2.80 -3.20 5.52
CA LEU A 211 -1.77 -4.15 5.98
C LEU A 211 -0.37 -3.55 6.12
N LEU A 212 -0.03 -2.48 5.39
CA LEU A 212 1.33 -1.97 5.34
C LEU A 212 1.58 -0.66 6.08
N GLY A 213 0.58 0.16 6.40
CA GLY A 213 0.83 1.45 7.03
C GLY A 213 -0.23 1.92 8.03
N GLU A 214 0.26 2.73 8.97
CA GLU A 214 -0.48 3.82 9.60
C GLU A 214 -0.28 5.04 8.67
N SER A 215 -1.34 5.80 8.39
CA SER A 215 -1.26 7.02 7.58
C SER A 215 -0.68 8.17 8.41
N ASP A 216 0.19 9.00 7.83
CA ASP A 216 0.61 10.25 8.46
C ASP A 216 -0.61 11.18 8.60
N GLU A 217 -1.28 11.17 9.76
CA GLU A 217 -2.36 12.12 10.12
C GLU A 217 -1.83 13.50 10.56
N SER A 218 -0.60 13.87 10.21
CA SER A 218 0.05 15.10 10.70
C SER A 218 -0.05 16.32 9.79
N ASP A 219 -0.97 16.36 8.82
CA ASP A 219 -1.17 17.58 7.98
C ASP A 219 -2.64 17.90 7.63
N ASP A 220 -3.62 17.36 8.38
CA ASP A 220 -5.05 17.72 8.22
C ASP A 220 -5.53 18.57 9.41
N GLY A 221 -4.66 19.49 9.82
CA GLY A 221 -4.86 20.45 10.90
C GLY A 221 -5.12 21.87 10.40
N ASP A 222 -5.85 22.07 9.29
CA ASP A 222 -6.34 23.41 8.91
C ASP A 222 -7.54 23.37 7.94
N ASP A 223 -8.61 22.65 8.32
CA ASP A 223 -9.95 22.91 7.78
C ASP A 223 -11.01 22.69 8.87
N ALA A 224 -10.84 23.43 9.96
CA ALA A 224 -11.88 23.68 10.94
C ALA A 224 -12.91 24.66 10.35
N ASP A 225 -13.73 24.20 9.40
CA ASP A 225 -15.07 24.75 9.19
C ASP A 225 -16.09 23.63 9.39
N ARG A 226 -16.18 23.18 10.65
CA ARG A 226 -17.29 22.38 11.14
C ARG A 226 -18.55 23.24 11.03
N VAL A 227 -19.30 23.04 9.95
CA VAL A 227 -20.73 23.32 9.88
C VAL A 227 -21.39 22.63 11.07
N THR A 228 -21.66 23.39 12.12
CA THR A 228 -22.50 22.97 13.24
C THR A 228 -23.92 22.88 12.70
N VAL A 229 -24.42 21.66 12.53
CA VAL A 229 -25.83 21.44 12.27
C VAL A 229 -26.56 21.68 13.59
N GLU A 230 -27.14 22.87 13.70
CA GLU A 230 -28.12 23.22 14.72
C GLU A 230 -29.26 22.21 14.67
N ARG A 231 -29.35 21.39 15.73
CA ARG A 231 -30.38 20.37 15.88
C ARG A 231 -31.57 21.02 16.56
N ASP A 232 -32.46 21.58 15.75
CA ASP A 232 -33.84 21.88 16.16
C ASP A 232 -34.50 20.59 16.63
N GLY A 233 -35.04 20.64 17.85
CA GLY A 233 -35.59 19.48 18.53
C GLY A 233 -36.37 19.88 19.77
N ASP A 234 -37.45 20.63 19.57
CA ASP A 234 -38.51 20.81 20.54
C ASP A 234 -38.96 19.46 21.12
N ARG A 235 -39.00 19.38 22.46
CA ARG A 235 -40.06 18.65 23.19
C ARG A 235 -40.16 19.11 24.65
N GLU A 236 -41.39 19.52 24.94
CA GLU A 236 -42.06 19.92 26.19
C GLU A 236 -41.72 19.16 27.49
N THR A 237 -41.46 19.97 28.51
CA THR A 237 -42.08 20.07 29.86
C THR A 237 -42.38 18.87 30.77
N THR A 238 -42.19 19.17 32.07
CA THR A 238 -42.55 18.47 33.34
C THR A 238 -41.55 17.37 33.76
N ASP A 239 -41.07 17.25 35.00
CA ASP A 239 -41.65 17.61 36.30
C ASP A 239 -40.53 17.69 37.38
N ASP A 240 -40.87 18.34 38.48
CA ASP A 240 -40.05 18.77 39.61
C ASP A 240 -39.18 17.71 40.32
N ARG A 241 -38.02 18.14 40.86
CA ARG A 241 -37.64 17.90 42.26
C ARG A 241 -36.44 18.75 42.72
N ASP A 242 -36.80 19.62 43.65
CA ASP A 242 -36.02 20.42 44.59
C ASP A 242 -35.10 19.58 45.51
N GLY A 243 -34.01 20.17 45.97
CA GLY A 243 -33.04 19.55 46.87
C GLY A 243 -31.67 20.23 46.88
N SER A 244 -31.61 21.40 47.50
CA SER A 244 -30.39 22.12 47.91
C SER A 244 -29.56 21.35 48.95
N ASP A 245 -28.26 21.66 49.01
CA ASP A 245 -27.39 21.82 50.21
C ASP A 245 -25.93 21.52 49.81
N GLU A 246 -25.05 22.52 49.60
CA GLU A 246 -24.24 23.28 50.58
C GLU A 246 -22.90 22.62 51.00
N ARG A 247 -21.84 23.46 50.95
CA ARG A 247 -20.49 23.39 51.63
C ARG A 247 -19.41 22.55 50.92
N GLY A 248 -18.14 22.94 50.84
CA GLY A 248 -17.30 24.05 51.34
C GLY A 248 -15.85 23.71 50.90
N ALA A 249 -15.11 24.61 50.23
CA ALA A 249 -14.06 25.48 50.80
C ALA A 249 -12.99 24.76 51.67
N ASP A 250 -11.76 24.66 51.15
CA ASP A 250 -10.42 24.82 51.81
C ASP A 250 -9.34 24.38 50.80
N SER A 251 -8.56 25.29 50.20
CA SER A 251 -7.38 26.04 50.69
C SER A 251 -6.06 25.25 50.62
N ASP A 252 -5.23 25.66 49.65
CA ASP A 252 -3.79 25.99 49.74
C ASP A 252 -2.90 25.24 50.74
N ASP A 253 -1.81 24.65 50.24
CA ASP A 253 -0.47 24.79 50.84
C ASP A 253 0.63 24.23 49.90
N GLU A 254 1.35 25.13 49.23
CA GLU A 254 2.74 24.95 48.80
C GLU A 254 3.66 25.37 49.94
N PRO A 255 4.82 24.72 50.09
CA PRO A 255 6.00 25.45 50.53
C PRO A 255 7.19 25.26 49.58
N ASP A 256 7.62 26.38 49.00
CA ASP A 256 8.97 26.64 48.54
C ASP A 256 9.97 26.59 49.70
N ALA A 257 11.14 25.98 49.50
CA ALA A 257 12.40 26.40 50.10
C ALA A 257 13.61 25.65 49.49
N ASP A 258 14.52 26.47 48.93
CA ASP A 258 15.99 26.41 49.02
C ASP A 258 16.72 25.20 48.40
N GLY A 259 17.62 25.32 47.43
CA GLY A 259 18.58 26.40 47.16
C GLY A 259 19.99 25.90 47.50
N PHE A 260 20.74 25.34 46.54
CA PHE A 260 22.19 25.18 46.63
C PHE A 260 22.84 25.16 45.24
N GLU A 261 23.50 26.28 44.93
CA GLU A 261 24.32 26.56 43.76
C GLU A 261 25.79 26.48 44.21
N PHE A 262 26.66 25.85 43.42
CA PHE A 262 28.11 25.88 43.66
C PHE A 262 28.85 26.01 42.33
N ASP A 263 29.13 27.26 41.97
CA ASP A 263 30.11 27.63 40.96
C ASP A 263 31.54 27.44 41.47
N GLY A 264 32.45 27.03 40.59
CA GLY A 264 33.86 26.95 40.93
C GLY A 264 34.78 26.46 39.81
N GLU A 265 34.89 27.24 38.73
CA GLU A 265 36.05 27.23 37.81
C GLU A 265 36.44 28.70 37.59
N PRO A 266 37.73 29.10 37.68
CA PRO A 266 38.62 28.99 36.51
C PRO A 266 40.14 28.85 36.81
N ALA A 267 40.91 28.35 35.83
CA ALA A 267 42.09 29.04 35.26
C ALA A 267 42.96 28.11 34.37
N ASP A 268 43.00 28.45 33.07
CA ASP A 268 44.15 28.31 32.15
C ASP A 268 45.03 29.59 32.32
N PRO A 269 46.29 29.77 31.84
CA PRO A 269 46.95 29.09 30.71
C PRO A 269 48.48 28.83 30.85
N ASP A 270 49.07 28.34 29.75
CA ASP A 270 50.48 28.43 29.29
C ASP A 270 51.30 27.12 29.29
N GLY A 271 51.72 26.72 28.08
CA GLY A 271 52.88 25.85 27.87
C GLY A 271 52.96 25.06 26.57
N ASP A 272 53.07 25.73 25.41
CA ASP A 272 53.79 25.20 24.22
C ASP A 272 55.20 25.86 24.25
N PRO A 273 56.33 25.17 23.95
CA PRO A 273 56.67 24.79 22.58
C PRO A 273 57.45 23.46 22.38
N ALA A 274 57.18 22.84 21.24
CA ALA A 274 58.15 22.29 20.28
C ALA A 274 59.15 21.15 20.65
N ASP A 275 59.07 20.10 19.84
CA ASP A 275 60.19 19.54 19.04
C ASP A 275 61.43 19.04 19.79
N ARG A 276 61.56 17.71 19.99
CA ARG A 276 62.82 16.92 19.89
C ARG A 276 62.54 15.40 19.81
N GLY A 277 63.12 14.72 18.81
CA GLY A 277 63.56 13.32 18.91
C GLY A 277 62.98 12.35 17.90
#